data_AF-A0A820NLF2-F1
#
_entry.id   AF-A0A820NLF2-F1
#
_cell.length_a   1.000
_cell.length_b   1.000
_cell.length_c   1.000
_cell.angle_alpha   90.00
_cell.angle_beta   90.00
_cell.angle_gamma   90.00
#
_symmetry.space_group_name_H-M   'P 1'
#
loop_
_entity.id
_entity.type
_entity.pdbx_description
1 polymer ?
#
loop_
_entity_poly.entity_id
_entity_poly.type
_entity_poly.pdbx_seq_one_letter_code
_entity_poly.pdbx_strand_id
1 'polypeptide(L)'
;ETLKKLHGNICIFSRSIEQLIADNETNLADTLQRHLIRSLCSDMCDVIIREIDTSASAKTGQLSIEERNKIIQKMPESTRNHLSKVNESLNGKNAETTLTRLEDAAGELLQIILKRPNKKTEKDLILDIREKLKAKLTDEQDPAMILHLTITLLFYAVNNGRLIHAPGKAVPTLIKFLSKTLPSNINQRLYEMQG
;
A
#
# COMPACT_ATOMS: atom_id res chain seq x y z
N GLU A 1 10.54 5.21 13.47
CA GLU A 1 10.97 4.17 12.49
C GLU A 1 9.83 3.71 11.59
N THR A 2 8.66 3.38 12.16
CA THR A 2 7.43 2.96 11.47
C THR A 2 7.02 3.87 10.30
N LEU A 3 7.01 5.19 10.50
CA LEU A 3 6.62 6.16 9.46
C LEU A 3 7.47 6.05 8.18
N LYS A 4 8.80 6.00 8.33
CA LYS A 4 9.73 5.89 7.20
C LYS A 4 9.58 4.58 6.44
N LYS A 5 9.30 3.48 7.16
CA LYS A 5 9.07 2.16 6.57
C LYS A 5 7.76 2.12 5.77
N LEU A 6 6.67 2.67 6.32
CA LEU A 6 5.40 2.80 5.61
C LEU A 6 5.57 3.66 4.35
N HIS A 7 6.19 4.82 4.47
CA HIS A 7 6.49 5.71 3.36
C HIS A 7 7.27 4.99 2.24
N GLY A 8 8.36 4.30 2.57
CA GLY A 8 9.15 3.55 1.61
C GLY A 8 8.32 2.48 0.87
N ASN A 9 7.50 1.74 1.60
CA ASN A 9 6.61 0.74 1.00
C ASN A 9 5.58 1.38 0.07
N ILE A 10 4.94 2.47 0.49
CA ILE A 10 3.97 3.21 -0.34
C ILE A 10 4.63 3.69 -1.63
N CYS A 11 5.86 4.22 -1.58
CA CYS A 11 6.60 4.61 -2.79
C CYS A 11 6.81 3.44 -3.77
N ILE A 12 7.20 2.25 -3.27
CA ILE A 12 7.41 1.06 -4.11
C ILE A 12 6.11 0.64 -4.81
N PHE A 13 5.00 0.60 -4.07
CA PHE A 13 3.71 0.20 -4.61
C PHE A 13 3.10 1.26 -5.54
N SER A 14 3.24 2.55 -5.21
CA SER A 14 2.78 3.68 -6.05
C SER A 14 3.45 3.63 -7.43
N ARG A 15 4.78 3.43 -7.46
CA ARG A 15 5.50 3.31 -8.74
C ARG A 15 5.06 2.11 -9.57
N SER A 16 4.82 0.97 -8.94
CA SER A 16 4.37 -0.23 -9.66
C SER A 16 2.97 -0.03 -10.25
N ILE A 17 2.11 0.74 -9.57
CA ILE A 17 0.81 1.18 -10.09
C ILE A 17 0.97 2.13 -11.27
N GLU A 18 1.84 3.15 -11.20
CA GLU A 18 2.09 4.08 -12.31
C GLU A 18 2.54 3.34 -13.58
N GLN A 19 3.38 2.31 -13.40
CA GLN A 19 3.82 1.46 -14.51
C GLN A 19 2.66 0.63 -15.09
N LEU A 20 1.77 0.08 -14.26
CA LEU A 20 0.57 -0.60 -14.75
C LEU A 20 -0.36 0.36 -15.53
N ILE A 21 -0.46 1.63 -15.11
CA ILE A 21 -1.21 2.64 -15.86
C ILE A 21 -0.55 2.90 -17.22
N ALA A 22 0.78 3.03 -17.26
CA ALA A 22 1.53 3.19 -18.51
C ALA A 22 1.38 1.98 -19.44
N ASP A 23 1.25 0.78 -18.87
CA ASP A 23 1.00 -0.47 -19.60
C ASP A 23 -0.49 -0.66 -20.00
N ASN A 24 -1.34 0.36 -19.80
CA ASN A 24 -2.80 0.35 -20.06
C ASN A 24 -3.63 -0.65 -19.22
N GLU A 25 -3.11 -1.12 -18.08
CA GLU A 25 -3.80 -2.00 -17.14
C GLU A 25 -4.63 -1.20 -16.10
N THR A 26 -5.44 -0.25 -16.59
CA THR A 26 -6.10 0.77 -15.78
C THR A 26 -7.05 0.19 -14.72
N ASN A 27 -7.79 -0.87 -15.03
CA ASN A 27 -8.72 -1.52 -14.09
C ASN A 27 -8.00 -2.17 -12.90
N LEU A 28 -6.86 -2.83 -13.17
CA LEU A 28 -6.03 -3.41 -12.12
C LEU A 28 -5.38 -2.29 -11.30
N ALA A 29 -4.77 -1.32 -11.96
CA ALA A 29 -4.14 -0.17 -11.31
C ALA A 29 -5.12 0.58 -10.39
N ASP A 30 -6.34 0.86 -10.83
CA ASP A 30 -7.40 1.51 -10.05
C ASP A 30 -7.82 0.68 -8.82
N THR A 31 -7.84 -0.65 -8.95
CA THR A 31 -8.07 -1.54 -7.80
C THR A 31 -6.93 -1.48 -6.78
N LEU A 32 -5.68 -1.47 -7.24
CA LEU A 32 -4.50 -1.38 -6.38
C LEU A 32 -4.38 0.01 -5.74
N GLN A 33 -4.66 1.09 -6.46
CA GLN A 33 -4.66 2.47 -5.91
C GLN A 33 -5.61 2.59 -4.74
N ARG A 34 -6.87 2.19 -4.92
CA ARG A 34 -7.85 2.24 -3.83
C ARG A 34 -7.45 1.40 -2.63
N HIS A 35 -6.83 0.25 -2.87
CA HIS A 35 -6.38 -0.60 -1.77
C HIS A 35 -5.22 0.07 -1.03
N LEU A 36 -4.20 0.58 -1.74
CA LEU A 36 -3.05 1.26 -1.16
C LEU A 36 -3.47 2.46 -0.30
N ILE A 37 -4.42 3.27 -0.80
CA ILE A 37 -4.96 4.42 -0.07
C ILE A 37 -5.64 3.98 1.25
N ARG A 38 -6.50 2.95 1.19
CA ARG A 38 -7.27 2.47 2.34
C ARG A 38 -6.47 1.64 3.34
N SER A 39 -5.29 1.17 2.94
CA SER A 39 -4.39 0.38 3.77
C SER A 39 -3.23 1.25 4.23
N LEU A 40 -2.09 1.21 3.53
CA LEU A 40 -0.84 1.80 3.99
C LEU A 40 -0.88 3.32 4.08
N CYS A 41 -1.55 4.03 3.17
CA CYS A 41 -1.67 5.50 3.29
C CYS A 41 -2.52 5.90 4.50
N SER A 42 -3.59 5.14 4.74
CA SER A 42 -4.48 5.30 5.89
C SER A 42 -3.74 4.98 7.20
N ASP A 43 -2.93 3.91 7.24
CA ASP A 43 -2.06 3.58 8.38
C ASP A 43 -1.00 4.66 8.62
N MET A 44 -0.41 5.21 7.55
CA MET A 44 0.57 6.29 7.64
C MET A 44 -0.06 7.58 8.19
N CYS A 45 -1.29 7.91 7.78
CA CYS A 45 -2.08 9.00 8.35
C CYS A 45 -2.28 8.79 9.86
N ASP A 46 -2.65 7.58 10.27
CA ASP A 46 -2.88 7.27 11.68
C ASP A 46 -1.61 7.36 12.51
N VAL A 47 -0.46 6.96 11.96
CA VAL A 47 0.84 7.18 12.61
C VAL A 47 1.07 8.67 12.82
N ILE A 48 0.90 9.51 11.80
CA ILE A 48 1.08 10.97 11.94
C ILE A 48 0.13 11.54 13.00
N ILE A 49 -1.14 11.13 13.00
CA ILE A 49 -2.11 11.58 14.00
C ILE A 49 -1.68 11.18 15.42
N ARG A 50 -1.18 9.96 15.63
CA ARG A 50 -0.74 9.48 16.95
C ARG A 50 0.52 10.16 17.47
N GLU A 51 1.43 10.55 16.58
CA GLU A 51 2.62 11.31 16.97
C GLU A 51 2.26 12.73 17.44
N ILE A 52 1.14 13.29 16.95
CA ILE A 52 0.65 14.63 17.33
C ILE A 52 -0.27 14.56 18.55
N ASP A 53 -1.15 13.56 18.60
CA ASP A 53 -2.14 13.38 19.64
C ASP A 53 -1.93 12.07 20.39
N THR A 54 -1.31 12.16 21.55
CA THR A 54 -1.07 11.01 22.43
C THR A 54 -2.36 10.35 22.90
N SER A 55 -3.51 11.06 22.91
CA SER A 55 -4.81 10.45 23.25
C SER A 55 -5.28 9.44 22.19
N ALA A 56 -4.81 9.58 20.95
CA ALA A 56 -5.03 8.59 19.88
C ALA A 56 -4.14 7.34 20.03
N SER A 57 -3.07 7.41 20.85
CA SER A 57 -2.16 6.28 21.09
C SER A 57 -2.81 5.15 21.90
N ALA A 58 -3.88 5.43 22.65
CA ALA A 58 -4.66 4.42 23.36
C ALA A 58 -5.48 3.51 22.40
N LYS A 59 -5.61 3.89 21.13
CA LYS A 59 -6.39 3.12 20.13
C LYS A 59 -5.50 2.15 19.36
N THR A 60 -5.83 0.87 19.47
CA THR A 60 -5.22 -0.22 18.69
C THR A 60 -5.85 -0.32 17.31
N GLY A 61 -5.04 -0.61 16.28
CA GLY A 61 -5.53 -0.83 14.91
C GLY A 61 -5.67 0.44 14.08
N GLN A 62 -6.33 0.36 12.94
CA GLN A 62 -6.54 1.50 12.05
C GLN A 62 -7.69 2.38 12.58
N LEU A 63 -7.53 3.70 12.54
CA LEU A 63 -8.59 4.64 12.93
C LEU A 63 -9.68 4.67 11.86
N SER A 64 -10.93 4.76 12.29
CA SER A 64 -12.05 5.03 11.38
C SER A 64 -11.99 6.49 10.86
N ILE A 65 -12.71 6.76 9.77
CA ILE A 65 -12.82 8.12 9.21
C ILE A 65 -13.43 9.07 10.26
N GLU A 66 -14.47 8.61 10.97
CA GLU A 66 -15.14 9.37 12.03
C GLU A 66 -14.21 9.64 13.20
N GLU A 67 -13.37 8.66 13.57
CA GLU A 67 -12.37 8.82 14.62
C GLU A 67 -11.31 9.85 14.24
N ARG A 68 -10.76 9.77 13.02
CA ARG A 68 -9.83 10.79 12.50
C ARG A 68 -10.46 12.17 12.54
N ASN A 69 -11.69 12.31 12.03
CA ASN A 69 -12.41 13.58 12.01
C ASN A 69 -12.57 14.17 13.42
N LYS A 70 -12.97 13.36 14.41
CA LYS A 70 -13.11 13.81 15.79
C LYS A 70 -11.80 14.28 16.41
N ILE A 71 -10.69 13.63 16.07
CA ILE A 71 -9.36 14.03 16.55
C ILE A 71 -8.94 15.33 15.87
N ILE A 72 -9.02 15.39 14.53
CA ILE A 72 -8.62 16.54 13.71
C ILE A 72 -9.37 17.81 14.14
N GLN A 73 -10.67 17.72 14.43
CA GLN A 73 -11.47 18.88 14.85
C GLN A 73 -10.98 19.52 16.15
N LYS A 74 -10.37 18.75 17.06
CA LYS A 74 -9.83 19.25 18.34
C LYS A 74 -8.46 19.90 18.20
N MET A 75 -7.79 19.74 17.06
CA MET A 75 -6.45 20.27 16.83
C MET A 75 -6.46 21.79 16.62
N PRO A 76 -5.34 22.50 16.89
CA PRO A 76 -5.15 23.88 16.47
C PRO A 76 -5.33 24.05 14.96
N GLU A 77 -5.70 25.24 14.50
CA GLU A 77 -6.01 25.51 13.09
C GLU A 77 -4.87 25.12 12.14
N SER A 78 -3.63 25.44 12.50
CA SER A 78 -2.43 25.09 11.71
C SER A 78 -2.32 23.58 11.50
N THR A 79 -2.48 22.77 12.55
CA THR A 79 -2.45 21.31 12.49
C THR A 79 -3.67 20.75 11.76
N ARG A 80 -4.85 21.28 12.06
CA ARG A 80 -6.13 20.85 11.48
C ARG A 80 -6.12 21.00 9.96
N ASN A 81 -5.61 22.12 9.44
CA ASN A 81 -5.57 22.38 8.00
C ASN A 81 -4.75 21.34 7.22
N HIS A 82 -3.63 20.87 7.78
CA HIS A 82 -2.80 19.84 7.17
C HIS A 82 -3.46 18.46 7.26
N LEU A 83 -3.95 18.09 8.45
CA LEU A 83 -4.57 16.77 8.64
C LEU A 83 -5.90 16.61 7.90
N SER A 84 -6.71 17.67 7.78
CA SER A 84 -7.94 17.63 6.97
C SER A 84 -7.63 17.35 5.50
N LYS A 85 -6.60 17.99 4.93
CA LYS A 85 -6.16 17.73 3.55
C LYS A 85 -5.74 16.28 3.35
N VAL A 86 -5.01 15.70 4.31
CA VAL A 86 -4.63 14.27 4.26
C VAL A 86 -5.88 13.41 4.34
N ASN A 87 -6.76 13.64 5.32
CA ASN A 87 -7.94 12.82 5.55
C ASN A 87 -8.92 12.84 4.36
N GLU A 88 -9.09 14.00 3.72
CA GLU A 88 -9.84 14.11 2.45
C GLU A 88 -9.23 13.26 1.35
N SER A 89 -7.89 13.27 1.21
CA SER A 89 -7.20 12.50 0.17
C SER A 89 -7.33 10.99 0.33
N LEU A 90 -7.58 10.49 1.54
CA LEU A 90 -7.87 9.06 1.78
C LEU A 90 -9.18 8.59 1.13
N ASN A 91 -10.06 9.50 0.72
CA ASN A 91 -11.25 9.20 -0.08
C ASN A 91 -11.02 9.39 -1.59
N GLY A 92 -9.82 9.81 -1.97
CA GLY A 92 -9.42 10.03 -3.35
C GLY A 92 -9.20 8.73 -4.14
N LYS A 93 -8.82 8.91 -5.42
CA LYS A 93 -8.53 7.81 -6.35
C LYS A 93 -7.04 7.70 -6.70
N ASN A 94 -6.25 8.71 -6.35
CA ASN A 94 -4.85 8.82 -6.72
C ASN A 94 -3.96 8.62 -5.48
N ALA A 95 -3.23 7.50 -5.47
CA ALA A 95 -2.35 7.14 -4.36
C ALA A 95 -1.15 8.09 -4.27
N GLU A 96 -0.64 8.57 -5.41
CA GLU A 96 0.49 9.49 -5.49
C GLU A 96 0.15 10.87 -4.90
N THR A 97 -1.04 11.40 -5.22
CA THR A 97 -1.54 12.64 -4.59
C THR A 97 -1.71 12.49 -3.08
N THR A 98 -2.16 11.32 -2.63
CA THR A 98 -2.31 11.01 -1.20
C THR A 98 -0.95 10.94 -0.51
N LEU A 99 0.04 10.29 -1.16
CA LEU A 99 1.42 10.20 -0.68
C LEU A 99 2.04 11.60 -0.53
N THR A 100 1.91 12.48 -1.51
CA THR A 100 2.43 13.86 -1.41
C THR A 100 1.83 14.59 -0.21
N ARG A 101 0.52 14.47 0.03
CA ARG A 101 -0.13 15.11 1.20
C ARG A 101 0.38 14.55 2.52
N LEU A 102 0.67 13.25 2.58
CA LEU A 102 1.28 12.61 3.75
C LEU A 102 2.73 13.08 3.96
N GLU A 103 3.50 13.24 2.89
CA GLU A 103 4.86 13.80 2.91
C GLU A 103 4.84 15.24 3.46
N ASP A 104 3.93 16.08 2.95
CA ASP A 104 3.74 17.47 3.40
C ASP A 104 3.35 17.52 4.88
N ALA A 105 2.36 16.72 5.31
CA ALA A 105 1.94 16.69 6.71
C ALA A 105 3.04 16.21 7.66
N ALA A 106 3.85 15.22 7.26
CA ALA A 106 5.00 14.79 8.05
C ALA A 106 6.07 15.89 8.16
N GLY A 107 6.31 16.64 7.08
CA GLY A 107 7.22 17.78 7.08
C GLY A 107 6.76 18.90 7.99
N GLU A 108 5.52 19.36 7.80
CA GLU A 108 4.98 20.52 8.51
C GLU A 108 4.69 20.23 10.00
N LEU A 109 4.11 19.07 10.31
CA LEU A 109 3.63 18.76 11.66
C LEU A 109 4.66 18.04 12.52
N LEU A 110 5.50 17.20 11.92
CA LEU A 110 6.48 16.39 12.65
C LEU A 110 7.92 16.85 12.42
N GLN A 111 8.15 17.82 11.52
CA GLN A 111 9.49 18.24 11.11
C GLN A 111 10.33 17.07 10.55
N ILE A 112 9.67 16.10 9.90
CA ILE A 112 10.28 14.92 9.31
C ILE A 112 10.28 15.05 7.80
N ILE A 113 11.48 15.07 7.21
CA ILE A 113 11.65 14.98 5.76
C ILE A 113 11.62 13.51 5.33
N LEU A 114 10.57 13.12 4.62
CA LEU A 114 10.41 11.79 4.03
C LEU A 114 11.01 11.76 2.63
N LYS A 115 12.28 11.34 2.55
CA LYS A 115 12.98 11.20 1.27
C LYS A 115 12.53 9.95 0.55
N ARG A 116 12.06 10.10 -0.68
CA ARG A 116 11.71 8.97 -1.54
C ARG A 116 12.91 8.03 -1.72
N PRO A 117 12.71 6.70 -1.70
CA PRO A 117 13.78 5.73 -1.88
C PRO A 117 14.57 6.00 -3.16
N ASN A 118 15.90 5.92 -3.06
CA ASN A 118 16.76 5.87 -4.25
C ASN A 118 16.91 4.41 -4.71
N LYS A 119 17.56 4.19 -5.86
CA LYS A 119 17.73 2.84 -6.44
C LYS A 119 18.33 1.81 -5.47
N LYS A 120 19.21 2.20 -4.54
CA LYS A 120 19.78 1.28 -3.54
C LYS A 120 18.74 0.95 -2.48
N THR A 121 18.16 1.97 -1.85
CA THR A 121 17.13 1.80 -0.82
C THR A 121 15.91 1.04 -1.33
N GLU A 122 15.53 1.25 -2.59
CA GLU A 122 14.44 0.50 -3.23
C GLU A 122 14.75 -0.99 -3.33
N LYS A 123 15.97 -1.35 -3.74
CA LYS A 123 16.37 -2.76 -3.80
C LYS A 123 16.29 -3.39 -2.41
N ASP A 124 16.79 -2.71 -1.39
CA ASP A 124 16.75 -3.21 -0.01
C ASP A 124 15.30 -3.38 0.49
N LEU A 125 14.42 -2.40 0.22
CA LEU A 125 12.99 -2.48 0.57
C LEU A 125 12.27 -3.62 -0.18
N ILE A 126 12.52 -3.76 -1.49
CA ILE A 126 11.94 -4.82 -2.30
C ILE A 126 12.37 -6.20 -1.79
N LEU A 127 13.65 -6.35 -1.44
CA LEU A 127 14.17 -7.58 -0.84
C LEU A 127 13.48 -7.87 0.50
N ASP A 128 13.39 -6.88 1.39
CA ASP A 128 12.72 -7.02 2.69
C ASP A 128 11.25 -7.44 2.55
N ILE A 129 10.49 -6.79 1.66
CA ILE A 129 9.09 -7.15 1.38
C ILE A 129 9.00 -8.58 0.84
N ARG A 130 9.88 -8.94 -0.11
CA ARG A 130 9.85 -10.26 -0.74
C ARG A 130 10.15 -11.38 0.26
N GLU A 131 11.16 -11.22 1.11
CA GLU A 131 11.50 -12.23 2.10
C GLU A 131 10.39 -12.38 3.17
N LYS A 132 9.72 -11.28 3.55
CA LYS A 132 8.52 -11.34 4.40
C LYS A 132 7.36 -12.08 3.76
N LEU A 133 7.10 -11.85 2.48
CA LEU A 133 6.05 -12.56 1.74
C LEU A 133 6.35 -14.06 1.65
N LYS A 134 7.60 -14.44 1.39
CA LYS A 134 8.03 -15.85 1.36
C LYS A 134 7.92 -16.53 2.72
N ALA A 135 8.38 -15.86 3.78
CA ALA A 135 8.26 -16.37 5.14
C ALA A 135 6.79 -16.61 5.48
N LYS A 136 5.92 -15.62 5.23
CA LYS A 136 4.48 -15.77 5.42
C LYS A 136 3.88 -16.92 4.62
N LEU A 137 4.27 -17.07 3.34
CA LEU A 137 3.78 -18.16 2.50
C LEU A 137 4.21 -19.54 3.00
N THR A 138 5.39 -19.64 3.63
CA THR A 138 5.92 -20.93 4.13
C THR A 138 5.09 -21.45 5.29
N ASP A 139 4.61 -20.56 6.15
CA ASP A 139 3.85 -20.92 7.36
C ASP A 139 2.32 -20.87 7.16
N GLU A 140 1.85 -20.40 6.00
CA GLU A 140 0.42 -20.22 5.73
C GLU A 140 -0.28 -21.55 5.42
N GLN A 141 -1.48 -21.72 5.97
CA GLN A 141 -2.30 -22.93 5.78
C GLN A 141 -3.64 -22.62 5.11
N ASP A 142 -4.09 -21.35 5.14
CA ASP A 142 -5.32 -20.96 4.46
C ASP A 142 -5.12 -20.96 2.94
N PRO A 143 -5.86 -21.79 2.16
CA PRO A 143 -5.65 -21.91 0.72
C PRO A 143 -5.84 -20.60 -0.05
N ALA A 144 -6.78 -19.74 0.38
CA ALA A 144 -7.03 -18.46 -0.28
C ALA A 144 -5.86 -17.49 -0.05
N MET A 145 -5.30 -17.45 1.16
CA MET A 145 -4.12 -16.67 1.47
C MET A 145 -2.86 -17.21 0.77
N ILE A 146 -2.68 -18.53 0.70
CA ILE A 146 -1.60 -19.18 -0.08
C ILE A 146 -1.67 -18.72 -1.54
N LEU A 147 -2.84 -18.78 -2.17
CA LEU A 147 -3.02 -18.34 -3.56
C LEU A 147 -2.72 -16.85 -3.70
N HIS A 148 -3.22 -16.02 -2.79
CA HIS A 148 -2.98 -14.58 -2.80
C HIS A 148 -1.48 -14.23 -2.71
N LEU A 149 -0.76 -14.83 -1.76
CA LEU A 149 0.68 -14.64 -1.58
C LEU A 149 1.47 -15.16 -2.79
N THR A 150 1.10 -16.33 -3.31
CA THR A 150 1.71 -16.94 -4.49
C THR A 150 1.58 -16.03 -5.70
N ILE A 151 0.38 -15.50 -5.97
CA ILE A 151 0.14 -14.58 -7.09
C ILE A 151 0.94 -13.29 -6.93
N THR A 152 1.03 -12.76 -5.71
CA THR A 152 1.81 -11.55 -5.43
C THR A 152 3.30 -11.76 -5.72
N LEU A 153 3.85 -12.91 -5.33
CA LEU A 153 5.24 -13.29 -5.61
C LEU A 153 5.46 -13.62 -7.10
N LEU A 154 4.48 -14.24 -7.75
CA LEU A 154 4.55 -14.56 -9.18
C LEU A 154 4.51 -13.28 -10.02
N PHE A 155 3.69 -12.30 -9.65
CA PHE A 155 3.67 -10.97 -10.26
C PHE A 155 5.07 -10.35 -10.21
N TYR A 156 5.73 -10.38 -9.06
CA TYR A 156 7.11 -9.90 -8.92
C TYR A 156 8.07 -10.63 -9.86
N ALA A 157 7.98 -11.96 -9.94
CA ALA A 157 8.90 -12.79 -10.71
C ALA A 157 8.80 -12.52 -12.22
N VAL A 158 7.59 -12.31 -12.75
CA VAL A 158 7.37 -12.18 -14.21
C VAL A 158 7.28 -10.73 -14.70
N ASN A 159 7.14 -9.74 -13.81
CA ASN A 159 7.01 -8.33 -14.17
C ASN A 159 8.23 -7.50 -13.72
N ASN A 160 9.44 -7.96 -14.06
CA ASN A 160 10.69 -7.21 -13.86
C ASN A 160 10.93 -6.73 -12.41
N GLY A 161 10.50 -7.53 -11.42
CA GLY A 161 10.72 -7.23 -10.01
C GLY A 161 9.79 -6.15 -9.42
N ARG A 162 8.70 -5.80 -10.11
CA ARG A 162 7.67 -4.88 -9.61
C ARG A 162 6.86 -5.55 -8.48
N LEU A 163 6.68 -4.85 -7.36
CA LEU A 163 5.89 -5.34 -6.23
C LEU A 163 4.53 -4.66 -6.21
N ILE A 164 3.49 -5.41 -5.86
CA ILE A 164 2.13 -4.89 -5.73
C ILE A 164 1.63 -5.06 -4.30
N HIS A 165 0.79 -4.12 -3.87
CA HIS A 165 -0.02 -4.27 -2.67
C HIS A 165 -1.47 -4.46 -3.10
N ALA A 166 -1.92 -5.71 -3.11
CA ALA A 166 -3.21 -6.09 -3.67
C ALA A 166 -4.15 -6.63 -2.58
N PRO A 167 -5.46 -6.34 -2.65
CA PRO A 167 -6.43 -7.01 -1.82
C PRO A 167 -6.73 -8.41 -2.38
N GLY A 168 -7.20 -9.35 -1.54
CA GLY A 168 -7.58 -10.71 -1.99
C GLY A 168 -8.56 -10.70 -3.17
N LYS A 169 -9.51 -9.77 -3.22
CA LYS A 169 -10.46 -9.60 -4.34
C LYS A 169 -9.83 -9.26 -5.70
N ALA A 170 -8.57 -8.84 -5.73
CA ALA A 170 -7.85 -8.57 -6.98
C ALA A 170 -7.23 -9.84 -7.58
N VAL A 171 -7.22 -10.96 -6.85
CA VAL A 171 -6.68 -12.26 -7.31
C VAL A 171 -7.20 -12.68 -8.69
N PRO A 172 -8.52 -12.66 -8.98
CA PRO A 172 -9.03 -13.04 -10.31
C PRO A 172 -8.45 -12.17 -11.44
N THR A 173 -8.41 -10.85 -11.22
CA THR A 173 -7.87 -9.89 -12.19
C THR A 173 -6.36 -10.06 -12.36
N LEU A 174 -5.64 -10.38 -11.30
CA LEU A 174 -4.22 -10.66 -11.34
C LEU A 174 -3.92 -11.96 -12.10
N ILE A 175 -4.69 -13.03 -11.91
CA ILE A 175 -4.54 -14.27 -12.69
C ILE A 175 -4.72 -13.97 -14.18
N LYS A 176 -5.80 -13.25 -14.53
CA LYS A 176 -6.06 -12.83 -15.92
C LYS A 176 -4.94 -11.97 -16.50
N PHE A 177 -4.34 -11.11 -15.69
CA PHE A 177 -3.19 -10.30 -16.11
C PHE A 177 -1.96 -11.18 -16.36
N LEU A 178 -1.63 -12.06 -15.42
CA LEU A 178 -0.45 -12.94 -15.49
C LEU A 178 -0.57 -13.99 -16.60
N SER A 179 -1.79 -14.41 -16.97
CA SER A 179 -1.98 -15.39 -18.04
C SER A 179 -1.52 -14.93 -19.42
N LYS A 180 -1.26 -13.63 -19.59
CA LYS A 180 -0.67 -13.07 -20.82
C LYS A 180 0.79 -13.47 -21.02
N THR A 181 1.50 -13.80 -19.94
CA THR A 181 2.95 -14.07 -19.97
C THR A 181 3.32 -15.45 -19.44
N LEU A 182 2.46 -16.07 -18.64
CA LEU A 182 2.72 -17.38 -18.05
C LEU A 182 2.49 -18.55 -19.02
N PRO A 183 3.28 -19.64 -18.90
CA PRO A 183 3.02 -20.91 -19.56
C PRO A 183 1.62 -21.47 -19.28
N SER A 184 1.05 -22.18 -20.26
CA SER A 184 -0.34 -22.71 -20.20
C SER A 184 -0.59 -23.63 -19.00
N ASN A 185 0.37 -24.48 -18.63
CA ASN A 185 0.26 -25.38 -17.48
C ASN A 185 0.17 -24.61 -16.15
N ILE A 186 0.93 -23.51 -16.00
CA ILE A 186 0.85 -22.66 -14.79
C ILE A 186 -0.50 -21.93 -14.76
N ASN A 187 -0.95 -21.41 -15.90
CA ASN A 187 -2.25 -20.74 -15.99
C ASN A 187 -3.40 -21.66 -15.57
N GLN A 188 -3.45 -22.88 -16.10
CA GLN A 188 -4.48 -23.85 -15.75
C GLN A 188 -4.48 -24.11 -14.23
N ARG A 189 -3.30 -24.29 -13.63
CA ARG A 189 -3.19 -24.55 -12.20
C ARG A 189 -3.67 -23.38 -11.35
N LEU A 190 -3.41 -22.14 -11.76
CA LEU A 190 -3.89 -20.95 -11.05
C LEU A 190 -5.42 -20.85 -11.07
N TYR A 191 -6.05 -21.15 -12.21
CA TYR A 191 -7.51 -21.19 -12.30
C TYR A 191 -8.11 -22.31 -11.45
N GLU A 192 -7.51 -23.52 -11.43
CA GLU A 192 -7.96 -24.61 -10.54
C GLU A 192 -7.90 -24.25 -9.06
N MET A 193 -6.87 -23.50 -8.64
CA MET A 193 -6.70 -23.08 -7.25
C MET A 193 -7.65 -21.95 -6.83
N GLN A 194 -8.23 -21.23 -7.79
CA GLN A 194 -9.14 -20.12 -7.52
C GLN A 194 -10.52 -20.58 -7.02
N GLY A 195 -10.91 -21.83 -7.33
CA GLY A 195 -12.25 -22.39 -7.08
C GLY A 195 -13.12 -22.34 -8.32
#